data_AF-A0A535BMJ3-F1
#
_entry.id   AF-A0A535BMJ3-F1
#
_cell.length_a   1.000
_cell.length_b   1.000
_cell.length_c   1.000
_cell.angle_alpha   90.00
_cell.angle_beta   90.00
_cell.angle_gamma   90.00
#
_symmetry.space_group_name_H-M   'P 1'
#
loop_
_entity.id
_entity.type
_entity.pdbx_description
1 polymer ?
#
loop_
_entity_poly.entity_id
_entity_poly.type
_entity_poly.pdbx_seq_one_letter_code
_entity_poly.pdbx_strand_id
1 'polypeptide(L)'
;MATGLTSSRRARPKGRAVARRAGGSQPTTDTPFSRGLLGLLRAPFRAMVHHIEDELAAAGYEGIRRAHFRLLRIAGGEKPCNLTLVAKQAQVTKQSAQYLIDHLEEQGYIERVPDPA
;
A
#
# COMPACT_ATOMS: atom_id res chain seq x y z
N MET A 1 45.13 -19.88 16.75
CA MET A 1 45.23 -19.68 15.28
C MET A 1 43.80 -19.51 14.77
N ALA A 2 43.13 -18.38 15.02
CA ALA A 2 43.23 -17.08 14.36
C ALA A 2 42.46 -17.01 13.02
N THR A 3 41.69 -15.92 12.88
CA THR A 3 40.98 -15.39 11.67
C THR A 3 39.61 -16.05 11.38
N GLY A 4 38.45 -15.38 11.36
CA GLY A 4 38.12 -13.96 11.31
C GLY A 4 37.42 -13.61 9.99
N LEU A 5 36.23 -12.96 10.08
CA LEU A 5 35.50 -12.22 9.03
C LEU A 5 34.80 -13.09 7.94
N THR A 6 33.64 -12.74 7.36
CA THR A 6 33.01 -11.43 7.21
C THR A 6 31.54 -11.57 6.75
N SER A 7 30.69 -10.66 7.22
CA SER A 7 29.38 -10.37 6.65
C SER A 7 29.51 -10.08 5.16
N SER A 8 29.03 -10.99 4.30
CA SER A 8 29.09 -10.79 2.85
C SER A 8 27.93 -11.46 2.15
N ARG A 9 26.90 -10.67 1.86
CA ARG A 9 26.69 -10.20 0.48
C ARG A 9 25.63 -9.13 0.45
N ARG A 10 26.07 -7.92 0.08
CA ARG A 10 25.27 -6.92 -0.62
C ARG A 10 24.43 -7.62 -1.69
N ALA A 11 23.12 -7.74 -1.47
CA ALA A 11 22.20 -8.00 -2.56
C ALA A 11 22.06 -6.69 -3.35
N ARG A 12 22.69 -6.66 -4.52
CA ARG A 12 22.52 -5.63 -5.55
C ARG A 12 21.03 -5.34 -5.80
N PRO A 13 20.66 -4.10 -6.15
CA PRO A 13 19.31 -3.78 -6.58
C PRO A 13 18.95 -4.64 -7.80
N LYS A 14 17.88 -5.44 -7.69
CA LYS A 14 17.26 -6.08 -8.86
C LYS A 14 16.88 -4.97 -9.83
N GLY A 15 17.27 -5.17 -11.08
CA GLY A 15 17.37 -4.14 -12.11
C GLY A 15 16.17 -3.20 -12.17
N ARG A 16 16.49 -1.94 -12.46
CA ARG A 16 15.55 -0.93 -12.95
C ARG A 16 14.79 -1.51 -14.14
N ALA A 17 13.61 -2.05 -13.88
CA ALA A 17 12.61 -2.26 -14.91
C ALA A 17 12.17 -0.85 -15.33
N VAL A 18 12.73 -0.37 -16.43
CA VAL A 18 12.19 0.77 -17.17
C VAL A 18 10.81 0.32 -17.63
N ALA A 19 9.80 0.62 -16.82
CA ALA A 19 8.41 0.52 -17.21
C ALA A 19 8.20 1.53 -18.33
N ARG A 20 8.40 1.05 -19.57
CA ARG A 20 7.94 1.73 -20.78
C ARG A 20 6.44 1.92 -20.62
N ARG A 21 6.03 3.12 -20.21
CA ARG A 21 4.64 3.56 -20.32
C ARG A 21 4.28 3.43 -21.79
N ALA A 22 3.54 2.38 -22.13
CA ALA A 22 2.75 2.37 -23.33
C ALA A 22 1.91 3.65 -23.29
N GLY A 23 2.06 4.48 -24.33
CA GLY A 23 1.21 5.62 -24.58
C GLY A 23 -0.21 5.13 -24.82
N GLY A 24 -0.92 4.81 -23.75
CA GLY A 24 -2.35 5.01 -23.73
C GLY A 24 -2.50 6.52 -23.71
N SER A 25 -2.95 7.08 -24.83
CA SER A 25 -3.66 8.35 -24.83
C SER A 25 -4.53 8.37 -23.59
N GLN A 26 -4.10 9.09 -22.55
CA GLN A 26 -5.02 9.45 -21.49
C GLN A 26 -6.19 10.06 -22.25
N PRO A 27 -7.43 9.57 -22.10
CA PRO A 27 -8.55 10.26 -22.72
C PRO A 27 -8.37 11.71 -22.29
N THR A 28 -8.22 12.62 -23.25
CA THR A 28 -8.20 14.05 -22.98
C THR A 28 -9.57 14.32 -22.42
N THR A 29 -9.70 14.18 -21.10
CA THR A 29 -10.90 14.42 -20.34
C THR A 29 -11.07 15.93 -20.29
N ASP A 30 -11.31 16.50 -21.46
CA ASP A 30 -11.55 17.92 -21.66
C ASP A 30 -13.06 18.19 -21.70
N THR A 31 -13.84 17.27 -21.12
CA THR A 31 -15.25 17.46 -20.82
C THR A 31 -15.39 18.48 -19.69
N PRO A 32 -16.44 19.33 -19.71
CA PRO A 32 -16.66 20.37 -18.70
C PRO A 32 -16.63 19.83 -17.27
N PHE A 33 -17.11 18.61 -17.06
CA PHE A 33 -17.12 17.93 -15.76
C PHE A 33 -15.71 17.57 -15.25
N SER A 34 -14.79 17.30 -16.17
CA SER A 34 -13.41 16.90 -15.88
C SER A 34 -12.49 18.09 -15.62
N ARG A 35 -12.75 19.25 -16.25
CA ARG A 35 -12.18 20.55 -15.87
C ARG A 35 -12.91 21.18 -14.67
N GLY A 36 -14.15 20.78 -14.42
CA GLY A 36 -14.98 21.22 -13.30
C GLY A 36 -14.64 20.51 -11.98
N LEU A 37 -15.65 20.39 -11.11
CA LEU A 37 -15.53 19.88 -9.74
C LEU A 37 -14.67 18.61 -9.62
N LEU A 38 -14.79 17.64 -10.54
CA LEU A 38 -13.97 16.42 -10.45
C LEU A 38 -12.48 16.65 -10.67
N GLY A 39 -12.10 17.57 -11.57
CA GLY A 39 -10.70 17.96 -11.76
C GLY A 39 -10.14 18.62 -10.50
N LEU A 40 -10.91 19.55 -9.94
CA LEU A 40 -10.59 20.26 -8.69
C LEU A 40 -10.48 19.34 -7.48
N LEU A 41 -11.25 18.24 -7.42
CA LEU A 41 -11.14 17.27 -6.33
C LEU A 41 -10.01 16.27 -6.57
N ARG A 42 -9.79 15.84 -7.82
CA ARG A 42 -8.84 14.76 -8.15
C ARG A 42 -7.38 15.17 -7.95
N ALA A 43 -7.01 16.39 -8.36
CA ALA A 43 -5.64 16.87 -8.22
C ALA A 43 -5.17 16.95 -6.75
N PRO A 44 -5.86 17.66 -5.83
CA PRO A 44 -5.45 17.74 -4.43
C PRO A 44 -5.58 16.37 -3.74
N PHE A 45 -6.60 15.56 -4.05
CA PHE A 45 -6.69 14.21 -3.48
C PHE A 45 -5.50 13.34 -3.84
N ARG A 46 -5.04 13.37 -5.10
CA ARG A 46 -3.84 12.64 -5.52
C ARG A 46 -2.59 13.17 -4.85
N ALA A 47 -2.42 14.49 -4.79
CA ALA A 47 -1.27 15.10 -4.12
C ALA A 47 -1.22 14.72 -2.63
N MET A 48 -2.36 14.78 -1.93
CA MET A 48 -2.48 14.37 -0.54
C MET A 48 -2.14 12.90 -0.34
N VAL A 49 -2.66 11.98 -1.17
CA VAL A 49 -2.33 10.55 -1.05
C VAL A 49 -0.85 10.29 -1.29
N HIS A 50 -0.24 10.93 -2.29
CA HIS A 50 1.20 10.78 -2.55
C HIS A 50 2.03 11.32 -1.39
N HIS A 51 1.67 12.48 -0.85
CA HIS A 51 2.36 13.03 0.33
C HIS A 51 2.28 12.08 1.53
N ILE A 52 1.12 11.47 1.80
CA ILE A 52 1.00 10.47 2.88
C ILE A 52 1.88 9.25 2.61
N GLU A 53 1.90 8.74 1.38
CA GLU A 53 2.77 7.60 1.01
C GLU A 53 4.26 7.95 1.18
N ASP A 54 4.67 9.16 0.82
CA ASP A 54 6.06 9.64 0.95
C ASP A 54 6.46 9.84 2.42
N GLU A 55 5.59 10.44 3.24
CA GLU A 55 5.84 10.63 4.68
C GLU A 55 5.90 9.29 5.42
N LEU A 56 5.04 8.33 5.08
CA LEU A 56 5.11 6.98 5.63
C LEU A 56 6.46 6.32 5.31
N ALA A 57 6.89 6.40 4.05
CA ALA A 57 8.18 5.86 3.65
C ALA A 57 9.36 6.56 4.36
N ALA A 58 9.30 7.90 4.50
CA ALA A 58 10.32 8.68 5.20
C ALA A 58 10.40 8.33 6.70
N ALA A 59 9.28 7.98 7.33
CA ALA A 59 9.21 7.49 8.70
C ALA A 59 9.63 6.01 8.85
N GLY A 60 10.00 5.33 7.76
CA GLY A 60 10.43 3.93 7.76
C GLY A 60 9.30 2.92 7.53
N TYR A 61 8.07 3.37 7.31
CA TYR A 61 6.93 2.52 6.96
C TYR A 61 6.91 2.23 5.45
N GLU A 62 7.88 1.47 4.96
CA GLU A 62 7.98 1.07 3.57
C GLU A 62 6.85 0.10 3.14
N GLY A 63 6.45 0.13 1.88
CA GLY A 63 5.51 -0.85 1.31
C GLY A 63 4.03 -0.61 1.63
N ILE A 64 3.69 0.32 2.52
CA ILE A 64 2.30 0.74 2.76
C ILE A 64 1.82 1.67 1.64
N ARG A 65 0.93 1.14 0.81
CA ARG A 65 0.26 1.87 -0.29
C ARG A 65 -1.16 2.30 0.07
N ARG A 66 -1.73 3.24 -0.70
CA ARG A 66 -3.13 3.72 -0.55
C ARG A 66 -4.17 2.61 -0.38
N ALA A 67 -3.98 1.46 -1.02
CA ALA A 67 -4.90 0.33 -0.98
C ALA A 67 -5.05 -0.25 0.44
N HIS A 68 -4.00 -0.13 1.26
CA HIS A 68 -3.97 -0.60 2.63
C HIS A 68 -4.65 0.37 3.61
N PHE A 69 -4.71 1.67 3.30
CA PHE A 69 -5.16 2.69 4.26
C PHE A 69 -6.55 2.41 4.83
N ARG A 70 -7.46 1.93 3.98
CA ARG A 70 -8.82 1.61 4.43
C ARG A 70 -8.84 0.40 5.37
N LEU A 71 -8.02 -0.61 5.10
CA LEU A 71 -7.91 -1.80 5.93
C LEU A 71 -7.24 -1.46 7.25
N LEU A 72 -6.13 -0.72 7.23
CA LEU A 72 -5.41 -0.27 8.43
C LEU A 72 -6.29 0.60 9.33
N ARG A 73 -7.15 1.45 8.77
CA ARG A 73 -8.11 2.23 9.57
C ARG A 73 -9.11 1.34 10.34
N ILE A 74 -9.44 0.17 9.81
CA ILE A 74 -10.40 -0.76 10.41
C ILE A 74 -9.71 -1.76 11.34
N ALA A 75 -8.58 -2.32 10.91
CA ALA A 75 -7.85 -3.38 11.59
C ALA A 75 -6.79 -2.87 12.57
N GLY A 76 -6.34 -1.62 12.44
CA GLY A 76 -5.27 -1.02 13.26
C GLY A 76 -5.69 -0.59 14.67
N GLY A 77 -6.77 -1.16 15.20
CA GLY A 77 -7.14 -0.99 16.60
C GLY A 77 -6.37 -1.94 17.51
N GLU A 78 -6.49 -1.75 18.82
CA GLU A 78 -5.83 -2.61 19.83
C GLU A 78 -6.39 -4.04 19.89
N LYS A 79 -7.56 -4.27 19.29
CA LYS A 79 -8.26 -5.56 19.36
C LYS A 79 -8.12 -6.34 18.04
N PRO A 80 -7.91 -7.67 18.11
CA PRO A 80 -7.96 -8.52 16.93
C PRO A 80 -9.27 -8.35 16.15
N CYS A 81 -9.17 -8.27 14.82
CA CYS A 81 -10.32 -8.06 13.94
C CYS A 81 -10.49 -9.24 12.97
N ASN A 82 -11.73 -9.69 12.78
CA ASN A 82 -12.04 -10.74 11.81
C ASN A 82 -11.91 -10.20 10.37
N LEU A 83 -11.15 -10.90 9.52
CA LEU A 83 -10.92 -10.50 8.12
C LEU A 83 -12.23 -10.28 7.33
N THR A 84 -13.27 -11.07 7.59
CA THR A 84 -14.57 -10.94 6.92
C THR A 84 -15.24 -9.61 7.27
N LEU A 85 -15.12 -9.18 8.54
CA LEU A 85 -15.61 -7.88 8.99
C LEU A 85 -14.79 -6.74 8.38
N VAL A 86 -13.46 -6.89 8.35
CA VAL A 86 -12.56 -5.92 7.70
C VAL A 86 -12.93 -5.74 6.23
N ALA A 87 -13.08 -6.84 5.47
CA ALA A 87 -13.47 -6.79 4.06
C ALA A 87 -14.82 -6.10 3.85
N LYS A 88 -15.82 -6.45 4.68
CA LYS A 88 -17.17 -5.85 4.63
C LYS A 88 -17.13 -4.35 4.89
N GLN A 89 -16.44 -3.91 5.94
CA GLN A 89 -16.35 -2.48 6.30
C GLN A 89 -15.46 -1.69 5.32
N ALA A 90 -14.43 -2.33 4.77
CA ALA A 90 -13.59 -1.74 3.75
C ALA A 90 -14.28 -1.66 2.38
N GLN A 91 -15.43 -2.34 2.19
CA GLN A 91 -16.15 -2.45 0.92
C GLN A 91 -15.27 -3.04 -0.20
N VAL A 92 -14.47 -4.04 0.14
CA VAL A 92 -13.66 -4.82 -0.80
C VAL A 92 -14.05 -6.29 -0.72
N THR A 93 -13.68 -7.07 -1.73
CA THR A 93 -13.89 -8.52 -1.68
C THR A 93 -13.01 -9.13 -0.60
N LYS A 94 -13.40 -10.30 -0.08
CA LYS A 94 -12.60 -11.06 0.90
C LYS A 94 -11.22 -11.41 0.33
N GLN A 95 -11.14 -11.73 -0.96
CA GLN A 95 -9.88 -12.04 -1.65
C GLN A 95 -8.95 -10.81 -1.73
N SER A 96 -9.48 -9.64 -2.08
CA SER A 96 -8.70 -8.41 -2.10
C SER A 96 -8.23 -8.02 -0.69
N ALA A 97 -9.09 -8.19 0.32
CA ALA A 97 -8.70 -7.93 1.70
C ALA A 97 -7.58 -8.89 2.16
N GLN A 98 -7.74 -10.18 1.88
CA GLN A 98 -6.75 -11.21 2.17
C GLN A 98 -5.38 -10.85 1.59
N TYR A 99 -5.32 -10.56 0.28
CA TYR A 99 -4.08 -10.19 -0.41
C TYR A 99 -3.40 -8.95 0.22
N LEU A 100 -4.18 -7.93 0.58
CA LEU A 100 -3.62 -6.71 1.19
C LEU A 100 -3.14 -6.93 2.63
N ILE A 101 -3.81 -7.79 3.40
CA ILE A 101 -3.37 -8.15 4.75
C ILE A 101 -2.13 -9.06 4.67
N ASP A 102 -2.08 -10.03 3.75
CA ASP A 102 -0.90 -10.86 3.51
C ASP A 102 0.33 -9.98 3.24
N HIS A 103 0.19 -8.98 2.35
CA HIS A 103 1.26 -8.02 2.07
C HIS A 103 1.70 -7.24 3.33
N LEU A 104 0.76 -6.81 4.18
CA LEU A 104 1.10 -6.10 5.42
C LEU A 104 1.76 -6.99 6.47
N GLU A 105 1.35 -8.26 6.55
CA GLU A 105 1.91 -9.28 7.43
C GLU A 105 3.34 -9.64 7.02
N GLU A 106 3.59 -9.84 5.71
CA GLU A 106 4.93 -10.08 5.16
C GLU A 106 5.91 -8.93 5.45
N GLN A 107 5.42 -7.70 5.57
CA GLN A 107 6.21 -6.53 5.94
C GLN A 107 6.28 -6.31 7.47
N GLY A 108 5.61 -7.13 8.28
CA GLY A 108 5.62 -7.07 9.74
C GLY A 108 4.76 -5.98 10.35
N TYR A 109 3.82 -5.38 9.61
CA TYR A 109 2.92 -4.35 10.13
C TYR A 109 1.69 -4.91 10.85
N ILE A 110 1.31 -6.14 10.54
CA ILE A 110 0.15 -6.82 11.13
C ILE A 110 0.59 -8.25 11.47
N GLU A 111 0.08 -8.75 12.58
CA GLU A 111 0.20 -10.16 12.97
C GLU A 111 -1.15 -10.86 12.86
N ARG A 112 -1.15 -12.11 12.38
CA ARG A 112 -2.32 -12.98 12.49
C ARG A 112 -2.34 -13.70 13.81
N VAL A 113 -3.38 -13.43 14.57
CA VAL A 113 -3.72 -14.18 15.77
C VAL A 113 -4.75 -15.27 15.41
N PRO A 114 -4.52 -16.54 15.79
CA PRO A 114 -5.52 -17.59 15.65
C PRO A 114 -6.82 -17.20 16.35
N ASP A 115 -7.96 -17.60 15.79
CA ASP A 115 -9.26 -17.39 16.44
C ASP A 115 -9.31 -18.22 17.74
N PRO A 116 -9.50 -17.62 18.92
CA PRO A 116 -9.69 -18.36 20.16
C PRO A 116 -11.09 -18.96 20.13
N ALA A 117 -11.18 -20.22 19.70
CA ALA A 117 -12.42 -21.00 19.76
C ALA A 117 -12.94 -21.10 21.21
#